data_AF-A0A7C5KWI0-F1
#
_entry.id   AF-A0A7C5KWI0-F1
#
_cell.length_a   1.000
_cell.length_b   1.000
_cell.length_c   1.000
_cell.angle_alpha   90.00
_cell.angle_beta   90.00
_cell.angle_gamma   90.00
#
_symmetry.space_group_name_H-M   'P 1'
#
loop_
_entity.id
_entity.type
_entity.pdbx_description
1 polymer ?
#
loop_
_entity_poly.entity_id
_entity_poly.type
_entity_poly.pdbx_seq_one_letter_code
_entity_poly.pdbx_strand_id
1 'polypeptide(L)'
;MARQVFIITQKLLQFQKLNSNNAEVKTMSINLTWDLDSIFPNGSQSVEFADFLAGLDAAMSQAEASKLPGPLNSATQLDWLSIFQSYLDLSARLSHAGSYVGCLVSQDVKDETARLLDGQLDRFSARLEGLWTRLNAAAADQPDADWDNLMQTSALKPVALKLSEQRTLAKQKMPADLESLAAELAADGYHAWDQLYGTVSGLKQVEFEEDGKAQQKSLGQLQHKFMGDPDRSVRQRAFEAYQLAWQDLAPTVALALNYQAGFRLTLYRRRGWDSVLKEPLFNNRLSQDTLDAMWNVVAAKSHKLQDYFKAKAALLGVDKLKWYDISAPVGKTDRKFSFAEAGDFIVDNIGRFNPNIA
;
A
#
# COMPACT_ATOMS: atom_id res chain seq x y z
N MET A 1 11.68 -7.65 -3.71
CA MET A 1 11.19 -8.23 -2.43
C MET A 1 11.81 -9.58 -2.09
N ALA A 2 11.48 -10.70 -2.75
CA ALA A 2 11.98 -12.03 -2.33
C ALA A 2 13.53 -12.19 -2.36
N ARG A 3 14.23 -11.51 -3.28
CA ARG A 3 15.71 -11.55 -3.35
C ARG A 3 16.42 -10.67 -2.31
N GLN A 4 15.82 -9.57 -1.89
CA GLN A 4 16.31 -8.73 -0.78
C GLN A 4 16.07 -9.42 0.56
N VAL A 5 14.93 -10.08 0.73
CA VAL A 5 14.68 -10.98 1.86
C VAL A 5 15.71 -12.11 1.86
N PHE A 6 16.06 -12.71 0.72
CA PHE A 6 17.06 -13.78 0.65
C PHE A 6 18.49 -13.34 1.02
N ILE A 7 18.93 -12.15 0.64
CA ILE A 7 20.27 -11.63 1.00
C ILE A 7 20.33 -11.27 2.49
N ILE A 8 19.25 -10.69 3.04
CA ILE A 8 19.10 -10.44 4.48
C ILE A 8 19.07 -11.78 5.25
N THR A 9 18.36 -12.78 4.73
CA THR A 9 18.26 -14.13 5.32
C THR A 9 19.60 -14.88 5.28
N GLN A 10 20.41 -14.74 4.22
CA GLN A 10 21.73 -15.39 4.16
C GLN A 10 22.74 -14.75 5.12
N LYS A 11 22.71 -13.42 5.31
CA LYS A 11 23.53 -12.76 6.33
C LYS A 11 23.08 -13.13 7.76
N LEU A 12 21.77 -13.26 7.99
CA LEU A 12 21.21 -13.76 9.25
C LEU A 12 21.59 -15.23 9.53
N LEU A 13 21.62 -16.09 8.52
CA LEU A 13 22.05 -17.50 8.65
C LEU A 13 23.56 -17.65 8.93
N GLN A 14 24.40 -16.75 8.39
CA GLN A 14 25.82 -16.69 8.77
C GLN A 14 26.00 -16.20 10.22
N PHE A 15 25.15 -15.28 10.69
CA PHE A 15 25.12 -14.82 12.07
C PHE A 15 24.63 -15.92 13.04
N GLN A 16 23.64 -16.72 12.65
CA GLN A 16 23.14 -17.85 13.43
C GLN A 16 24.18 -18.97 13.57
N LYS A 17 24.97 -19.28 12.52
CA LYS A 17 26.03 -20.30 12.61
C LYS A 17 27.14 -19.92 13.59
N LEU A 18 27.43 -18.63 13.78
CA LEU A 18 28.39 -18.14 14.78
C LEU A 18 27.84 -18.21 16.23
N ASN A 19 26.52 -18.23 16.41
CA ASN A 19 25.87 -18.27 17.73
C ASN A 19 25.53 -19.68 18.25
N SER A 20 25.77 -20.73 17.46
CA SER A 20 25.44 -22.12 17.83
C SER A 20 26.29 -22.72 18.96
N ASN A 21 27.24 -21.97 19.53
CA ASN A 21 28.25 -22.52 20.45
C ASN A 21 28.39 -21.79 21.80
N ASN A 22 27.38 -21.06 22.28
CA ASN A 22 27.36 -20.65 23.69
C ASN A 22 25.93 -20.54 24.22
N ALA A 23 25.58 -21.47 25.11
CA ALA A 23 24.40 -21.41 25.95
C ALA A 23 24.65 -20.40 27.09
N GLU A 24 24.52 -19.12 26.76
CA GLU A 24 24.21 -18.08 27.75
C GLU A 24 22.96 -17.37 27.24
N VAL A 25 21.89 -17.41 28.03
CA VAL A 25 20.70 -16.58 27.81
C VAL A 25 21.14 -15.13 28.04
N LYS A 26 21.69 -14.51 27.00
CA LYS A 26 21.90 -13.08 26.92
C LYS A 26 20.51 -12.46 26.99
N THR A 27 20.18 -11.84 28.11
CA THR A 27 19.20 -10.77 28.15
C THR A 27 19.58 -9.78 27.07
N MET A 28 18.94 -9.88 25.89
CA MET A 28 19.15 -8.92 24.82
C MET A 28 18.73 -7.56 25.37
N SER A 29 19.68 -6.64 25.47
CA SER A 29 19.39 -5.22 25.64
C SER A 29 18.49 -4.79 24.49
N ILE A 30 17.19 -4.70 24.73
CA ILE A 30 16.22 -4.30 23.70
C ILE A 30 16.44 -2.82 23.42
N ASN A 31 17.02 -2.52 22.26
CA ASN A 31 17.04 -1.15 21.76
C ASN A 31 15.64 -0.80 21.27
N LEU A 32 15.07 0.30 21.79
CA LEU A 32 13.73 0.75 21.42
C LEU A 32 13.72 1.53 20.09
N THR A 33 14.88 1.84 19.52
CA THR A 33 15.04 2.47 18.22
C THR A 33 15.68 1.50 17.23
N TRP A 34 15.21 1.50 15.98
CA TRP A 34 15.88 0.79 14.90
C TRP A 34 17.29 1.34 14.64
N ASP A 35 18.15 0.53 14.02
CA ASP A 35 19.50 0.92 13.61
C ASP A 35 19.54 1.17 12.10
N LEU A 36 19.50 2.45 11.72
CA LEU A 36 19.64 2.90 10.33
C LEU A 36 21.09 3.19 9.93
N ASP A 37 21.99 3.37 10.90
CA ASP A 37 23.40 3.66 10.64
C ASP A 37 24.11 2.47 9.98
N SER A 38 23.62 1.25 10.23
CA SER A 38 24.06 0.04 9.53
C SER A 38 23.79 0.05 8.02
N ILE A 39 22.89 0.92 7.53
CA ILE A 39 22.54 1.07 6.12
C ILE A 39 23.24 2.29 5.52
N PHE A 40 22.98 3.47 6.09
CA PHE A 40 23.64 4.72 5.76
C PHE A 40 23.85 5.52 7.07
N PRO A 41 25.08 5.91 7.41
CA PRO A 41 25.38 6.54 8.68
C PRO A 41 24.90 7.99 8.74
N ASN A 42 24.52 8.47 9.92
CA ASN A 42 24.11 9.86 10.19
C ASN A 42 22.74 10.27 9.61
N GLY A 43 21.84 9.30 9.41
CA GLY A 43 20.44 9.57 9.09
C GLY A 43 20.23 10.47 7.86
N SER A 44 19.38 11.49 7.99
CA SER A 44 19.07 12.43 6.89
C SER A 44 20.25 13.30 6.44
N GLN A 45 21.34 13.33 7.21
CA GLN A 45 22.57 14.05 6.88
C GLN A 45 23.67 13.11 6.33
N SER A 46 23.33 11.86 6.00
CA SER A 46 24.27 10.89 5.46
C SER A 46 24.87 11.36 4.13
N VAL A 47 26.20 11.49 4.09
CA VAL A 47 26.94 11.81 2.86
C VAL A 47 26.86 10.64 1.87
N GLU A 48 26.96 9.41 2.38
CA GLU A 48 26.86 8.18 1.61
C GLU A 48 25.48 8.02 0.98
N PHE A 49 24.42 8.44 1.68
CA PHE A 49 23.08 8.45 1.11
C PHE A 49 22.93 9.54 0.04
N ALA A 50 23.49 10.73 0.27
CA ALA A 50 23.49 11.80 -0.73
C ALA A 50 24.22 11.35 -2.02
N ASP A 51 25.37 10.68 -1.90
CA ASP A 51 26.11 10.10 -3.02
C ASP A 51 25.31 9.00 -3.73
N PHE A 52 24.62 8.15 -2.96
CA PHE A 52 23.73 7.13 -3.51
C PHE A 52 22.60 7.74 -4.37
N LEU A 53 21.98 8.82 -3.88
CA LEU A 53 20.94 9.54 -4.61
C LEU A 53 21.48 10.26 -5.85
N ALA A 54 22.65 10.87 -5.77
CA ALA A 54 23.31 11.49 -6.92
C ALA A 54 23.62 10.45 -8.01
N GLY A 55 24.12 9.28 -7.61
CA GLY A 55 24.33 8.17 -8.54
C GLY A 55 23.02 7.60 -9.11
N LEU A 56 21.90 7.70 -8.39
CA LEU A 56 20.59 7.26 -8.88
C LEU A 56 20.06 8.26 -9.91
N ASP A 57 20.16 9.56 -9.61
CA ASP A 57 19.78 10.65 -10.49
C ASP A 57 20.53 10.60 -11.84
N ALA A 58 21.84 10.37 -11.79
CA ALA A 58 22.67 10.22 -12.98
C ALA A 58 22.24 9.00 -13.83
N ALA A 59 22.00 7.85 -13.19
CA ALA A 59 21.55 6.64 -13.88
C ALA A 59 20.13 6.80 -14.49
N MET A 60 19.23 7.50 -13.80
CA MET A 60 17.90 7.84 -14.35
C MET A 60 18.04 8.75 -15.56
N SER A 61 18.87 9.79 -15.49
CA SER A 61 19.11 10.71 -16.60
C SER A 61 19.68 9.99 -17.82
N GLN A 62 20.57 9.02 -17.61
CA GLN A 62 21.10 8.16 -18.68
C GLN A 62 20.00 7.28 -19.29
N ALA A 63 19.14 6.67 -18.48
CA ALA A 63 18.03 5.84 -18.95
C ALA A 63 16.97 6.68 -19.72
N GLU A 64 16.74 7.92 -19.30
CA GLU A 64 15.84 8.86 -19.96
C GLU A 64 16.36 9.27 -21.34
N ALA A 65 17.66 9.55 -21.45
CA ALA A 65 18.33 9.88 -22.70
C ALA A 65 18.49 8.67 -23.65
N SER A 66 18.39 7.44 -23.12
CA SER A 66 18.53 6.22 -23.91
C SER A 66 17.36 6.02 -24.85
N LYS A 67 17.66 5.73 -26.12
CA LYS A 67 16.64 5.38 -27.10
C LYS A 67 16.08 4.00 -26.78
N LEU A 68 14.77 3.82 -27.00
CA LEU A 68 14.18 2.48 -26.96
C LEU A 68 14.78 1.63 -28.08
N PRO A 69 14.92 0.30 -27.88
CA PRO A 69 15.42 -0.57 -28.93
C PRO A 69 14.46 -0.57 -30.12
N GLY A 70 14.98 -0.94 -31.29
CA GLY A 70 14.13 -1.25 -32.44
C GLY A 70 13.27 -2.51 -32.22
N PRO A 71 12.56 -2.98 -33.26
CA PRO A 71 11.78 -4.21 -33.19
C PRO A 71 12.58 -5.35 -32.57
N LEU A 72 12.00 -6.05 -31.61
CA LEU A 72 12.60 -7.15 -30.88
C LEU A 72 12.84 -8.30 -31.86
N ASN A 73 14.11 -8.64 -32.04
CA ASN A 73 14.59 -9.76 -32.84
C ASN A 73 15.97 -10.18 -32.32
N SER A 74 16.62 -11.15 -32.96
CA SER A 74 17.93 -11.64 -32.53
C SER A 74 19.03 -10.56 -32.47
N ALA A 75 18.95 -9.50 -33.28
CA ALA A 75 19.94 -8.43 -33.29
C ALA A 75 19.73 -7.41 -32.16
N THR A 76 18.47 -7.17 -31.75
CA THR A 76 18.11 -6.17 -30.73
C THR A 76 17.80 -6.78 -29.36
N GLN A 77 17.79 -8.12 -29.23
CA GLN A 77 17.46 -8.82 -27.98
C GLN A 77 18.32 -8.38 -26.80
N LEU A 78 19.62 -8.13 -27.02
CA LEU A 78 20.53 -7.68 -25.98
C LEU A 78 20.24 -6.24 -25.53
N ASP A 79 19.80 -5.37 -26.43
CA ASP A 79 19.40 -4.00 -26.11
C ASP A 79 18.13 -3.99 -25.25
N TRP A 80 17.16 -4.82 -25.61
CA TRP A 80 15.95 -5.04 -24.81
C TRP A 80 16.26 -5.59 -23.43
N LEU A 81 17.14 -6.59 -23.35
CA LEU A 81 17.59 -7.14 -22.07
C LEU A 81 18.25 -6.06 -21.21
N SER A 82 19.17 -5.28 -21.78
CA SER A 82 19.89 -4.22 -21.10
C SER A 82 18.95 -3.16 -20.53
N ILE A 83 17.95 -2.72 -21.32
CA ILE A 83 16.97 -1.72 -20.85
C ILE A 83 16.08 -2.25 -19.73
N PHE A 84 15.61 -3.50 -19.81
CA PHE A 84 14.85 -4.08 -18.69
C PHE A 84 15.71 -4.24 -17.43
N GLN A 85 16.99 -4.64 -17.58
CA GLN A 85 17.90 -4.74 -16.44
C GLN A 85 18.18 -3.37 -15.80
N SER A 86 18.40 -2.34 -16.62
CA SER A 86 18.55 -0.96 -16.15
C SER A 86 17.31 -0.50 -15.39
N TYR A 87 16.11 -0.73 -15.93
CA TYR A 87 14.86 -0.40 -15.25
C TYR A 87 14.72 -1.12 -13.89
N LEU A 88 15.02 -2.42 -13.85
CA LEU A 88 14.93 -3.21 -12.61
C LEU A 88 15.94 -2.75 -11.56
N ASP A 89 17.15 -2.36 -11.97
CA ASP A 89 18.16 -1.77 -11.07
C ASP A 89 17.68 -0.43 -10.49
N LEU A 90 17.22 0.49 -11.36
CA LEU A 90 16.70 1.79 -10.94
C LEU A 90 15.52 1.63 -9.97
N SER A 91 14.59 0.72 -10.26
CA SER A 91 13.46 0.40 -9.40
C SER A 91 13.90 -0.14 -8.03
N ALA A 92 14.89 -1.04 -8.00
CA ALA A 92 15.41 -1.59 -6.75
C ALA A 92 16.12 -0.54 -5.90
N ARG A 93 16.91 0.34 -6.53
CA ARG A 93 17.63 1.43 -5.85
C ARG A 93 16.68 2.50 -5.32
N LEU A 94 15.67 2.88 -6.11
CA LEU A 94 14.63 3.80 -5.66
C LEU A 94 13.83 3.21 -4.49
N SER A 95 13.45 1.94 -4.56
CA SER A 95 12.76 1.25 -3.46
C SER A 95 13.61 1.18 -2.20
N HIS A 96 14.93 1.00 -2.32
CA HIS A 96 15.86 1.02 -1.20
C HIS A 96 15.91 2.42 -0.56
N ALA A 97 16.07 3.48 -1.37
CA ALA A 97 16.04 4.85 -0.87
C ALA A 97 14.72 5.21 -0.18
N GLY A 98 13.58 4.84 -0.79
CA GLY A 98 12.26 5.08 -0.21
C GLY A 98 12.05 4.39 1.13
N SER A 99 12.58 3.16 1.29
CA SER A 99 12.51 2.46 2.57
C SER A 99 13.32 3.17 3.65
N TYR A 100 14.54 3.62 3.32
CA TYR A 100 15.42 4.34 4.24
C TYR A 100 14.81 5.69 4.66
N VAL A 101 14.39 6.52 3.70
CA VAL A 101 13.76 7.82 3.96
C VAL A 101 12.43 7.66 4.70
N GLY A 102 11.64 6.65 4.36
CA GLY A 102 10.41 6.34 5.09
C GLY A 102 10.64 6.06 6.57
N CYS A 103 11.72 5.35 6.92
CA CYS A 103 12.14 5.19 8.31
C CYS A 103 12.59 6.53 8.93
N LEU A 104 13.35 7.37 8.23
CA LEU A 104 13.77 8.68 8.74
C LEU A 104 12.59 9.62 9.05
N VAL A 105 11.61 9.70 8.15
CA VAL A 105 10.39 10.51 8.36
C VAL A 105 9.55 9.93 9.51
N SER A 106 9.52 8.60 9.66
CA SER A 106 8.75 7.93 10.72
C SER A 106 9.38 8.09 12.10
N GLN A 107 10.72 8.10 12.23
CA GLN A 107 11.38 8.29 13.53
C GLN A 107 11.28 9.73 14.04
N ASP A 108 11.33 10.72 13.13
CA ASP A 108 11.17 12.13 13.48
C ASP A 108 10.42 12.90 12.38
N VAL A 109 9.13 13.11 12.60
CA VAL A 109 8.26 13.88 11.68
C VAL A 109 8.63 15.36 11.59
N LYS A 110 9.50 15.87 12.46
CA LYS A 110 10.01 17.24 12.43
C LYS A 110 11.31 17.38 11.64
N ASP A 111 11.94 16.28 11.23
CA ASP A 111 13.13 16.32 10.38
C ASP A 111 12.78 16.90 9.00
N GLU A 112 13.11 18.17 8.80
CA GLU A 112 12.89 18.88 7.54
C GLU A 112 13.76 18.33 6.41
N THR A 113 14.96 17.82 6.70
CA THR A 113 15.84 17.24 5.68
C THR A 113 15.26 15.92 5.18
N ALA A 114 14.78 15.06 6.08
CA ALA A 114 14.10 13.82 5.70
C ALA A 114 12.87 14.09 4.81
N ARG A 115 12.09 15.14 5.11
CA ARG A 115 10.94 15.55 4.26
C ARG A 115 11.35 16.09 2.88
N LEU A 116 12.46 16.80 2.79
CA LEU A 116 13.00 17.24 1.49
C LEU A 116 13.49 16.05 0.65
N LEU A 117 14.11 15.06 1.29
CA LEU A 117 14.50 13.81 0.64
C LEU A 117 13.28 13.03 0.16
N ASP A 118 12.20 12.95 0.95
CA ASP A 118 10.95 12.30 0.57
C ASP A 118 10.35 12.93 -0.70
N GLY A 119 10.23 14.27 -0.72
CA GLY A 119 9.80 14.99 -1.92
C GLY A 119 10.74 14.86 -3.13
N GLN A 120 12.04 14.57 -2.91
CA GLN A 120 12.96 14.21 -3.99
C GLN A 120 12.67 12.82 -4.56
N LEU A 121 12.35 11.85 -3.69
CA LEU A 121 11.99 10.49 -4.11
C LEU A 121 10.66 10.45 -4.86
N ASP A 122 9.72 11.34 -4.55
CA ASP A 122 8.49 11.51 -5.35
C ASP A 122 8.82 11.89 -6.80
N ARG A 123 9.75 12.83 -7.01
CA ARG A 123 10.20 13.22 -8.35
C ARG A 123 10.89 12.06 -9.08
N PHE A 124 11.72 11.28 -8.38
CA PHE A 124 12.35 10.08 -8.94
C PHE A 124 11.34 8.99 -9.29
N SER A 125 10.28 8.85 -8.50
CA SER A 125 9.18 7.91 -8.76
C SER A 125 8.43 8.27 -10.04
N ALA A 126 8.09 9.55 -10.23
CA ALA A 126 7.44 10.03 -11.45
C ALA A 126 8.32 9.81 -12.70
N ARG A 127 9.64 10.05 -12.59
CA ARG A 127 10.60 9.78 -13.68
C ARG A 127 10.65 8.30 -14.05
N LEU A 128 10.77 7.42 -13.04
CA LEU A 128 10.79 5.97 -13.25
C LEU A 128 9.48 5.46 -13.86
N GLU A 129 8.33 6.01 -13.45
CA GLU A 129 7.03 5.71 -14.06
C GLU A 129 6.95 6.13 -15.53
N GLY A 130 7.52 7.29 -15.88
CA GLY A 130 7.66 7.73 -17.26
C GLY A 130 8.51 6.77 -18.11
N LEU A 131 9.65 6.32 -17.57
CA LEU A 131 10.48 5.27 -18.21
C LEU A 131 9.67 3.98 -18.43
N TRP A 132 8.96 3.54 -17.39
CA TRP A 132 8.16 2.32 -17.41
C TRP A 132 7.03 2.38 -18.45
N THR A 133 6.35 3.52 -18.55
CA THR A 133 5.26 3.76 -19.50
C THR A 133 5.76 3.65 -20.94
N ARG A 134 6.87 4.32 -21.26
CA ARG A 134 7.51 4.22 -22.59
C ARG A 134 7.94 2.79 -22.93
N LEU A 135 8.55 2.10 -21.96
CA LEU A 135 9.03 0.73 -22.15
C LEU A 135 7.87 -0.26 -22.38
N ASN A 136 6.77 -0.14 -21.63
CA ASN A 136 5.59 -0.97 -21.81
C ASN A 136 4.89 -0.73 -23.15
N ALA A 137 4.79 0.53 -23.58
CA ALA A 137 4.21 0.85 -24.88
C ALA A 137 5.01 0.17 -26.01
N ALA A 138 6.35 0.31 -25.99
CA ALA A 138 7.18 -0.37 -26.97
C ALA A 138 7.11 -1.90 -26.86
N ALA A 139 7.02 -2.46 -25.64
CA ALA A 139 6.89 -3.89 -25.43
C ALA A 139 5.56 -4.45 -25.98
N ALA A 140 4.47 -3.68 -25.91
CA ALA A 140 3.15 -4.08 -26.41
C ALA A 140 3.16 -4.39 -27.91
N ASP A 141 3.96 -3.64 -28.67
CA ASP A 141 4.06 -3.74 -30.14
C ASP A 141 4.98 -4.86 -30.64
N GLN A 142 5.69 -5.55 -29.73
CA GLN A 142 6.62 -6.60 -30.13
C GLN A 142 5.91 -7.91 -30.51
N PRO A 143 6.48 -8.76 -31.37
CA PRO A 143 5.93 -10.09 -31.65
C PRO A 143 5.91 -10.99 -30.41
N ASP A 144 4.87 -11.81 -30.27
CA ASP A 144 4.71 -12.69 -29.09
C ASP A 144 5.83 -13.71 -28.97
N ALA A 145 6.25 -14.33 -30.07
CA ALA A 145 7.34 -15.31 -30.08
C ALA A 145 8.67 -14.70 -29.61
N ASP A 146 9.00 -13.49 -30.07
CA ASP A 146 10.24 -12.81 -29.69
C ASP A 146 10.20 -12.34 -28.23
N TRP A 147 9.04 -11.88 -27.77
CA TRP A 147 8.81 -11.54 -26.36
C TRP A 147 9.00 -12.75 -25.45
N ASP A 148 8.40 -13.88 -25.80
CA ASP A 148 8.51 -15.11 -25.02
C ASP A 148 9.97 -15.59 -24.95
N ASN A 149 10.72 -15.50 -26.06
CA ASN A 149 12.15 -15.79 -26.08
C ASN A 149 12.95 -14.88 -25.15
N LEU A 150 12.69 -13.57 -25.15
CA LEU A 150 13.32 -12.62 -24.23
C LEU A 150 12.99 -12.95 -22.76
N MET A 151 11.75 -13.33 -22.46
CA MET A 151 11.31 -13.69 -21.11
C MET A 151 11.94 -14.99 -20.57
N GLN A 152 12.44 -15.87 -21.46
CA GLN A 152 13.17 -17.08 -21.04
C GLN A 152 14.64 -16.84 -20.70
N THR A 153 15.18 -15.65 -20.98
CA THR A 153 16.56 -15.31 -20.60
C THR A 153 16.74 -15.41 -19.08
N SER A 154 17.88 -15.91 -18.63
CA SER A 154 18.15 -16.15 -17.19
C SER A 154 17.99 -14.90 -16.32
N ALA A 155 18.27 -13.73 -16.90
CA ALA A 155 18.16 -12.44 -16.24
C ALA A 155 16.70 -11.99 -16.02
N LEU A 156 15.79 -12.25 -16.97
CA LEU A 156 14.40 -11.79 -16.89
C LEU A 156 13.42 -12.86 -16.41
N LYS A 157 13.78 -14.15 -16.51
CA LYS A 157 12.94 -15.27 -16.08
C LYS A 157 12.32 -15.11 -14.68
N PRO A 158 13.03 -14.58 -13.65
CA PRO A 158 12.43 -14.39 -12.32
C PRO A 158 11.30 -13.34 -12.27
N VAL A 159 11.26 -12.41 -13.23
CA VAL A 159 10.29 -11.32 -13.30
C VAL A 159 9.37 -11.42 -14.53
N ALA A 160 9.54 -12.44 -15.36
CA ALA A 160 8.85 -12.64 -16.63
C ALA A 160 7.33 -12.55 -16.51
N LEU A 161 6.75 -13.17 -15.48
CA LEU A 161 5.30 -13.11 -15.24
C LEU A 161 4.81 -11.66 -15.14
N LYS A 162 5.47 -10.85 -14.30
CA LYS A 162 5.06 -9.45 -14.09
C LYS A 162 5.24 -8.63 -15.37
N LEU A 163 6.35 -8.81 -16.08
CA LEU A 163 6.58 -8.08 -17.34
C LEU A 163 5.52 -8.46 -18.39
N SER A 164 5.21 -9.75 -18.54
CA SER A 164 4.19 -10.24 -19.48
C SER A 164 2.77 -9.78 -19.12
N GLU A 165 2.41 -9.75 -17.84
CA GLU A 165 1.14 -9.17 -17.37
C GLU A 165 1.04 -7.70 -17.79
N GLN A 166 2.11 -6.93 -17.55
CA GLN A 166 2.13 -5.49 -17.85
C GLN A 166 2.09 -5.22 -19.36
N ARG A 167 2.78 -6.03 -20.17
CA ARG A 167 2.65 -6.02 -21.63
C ARG A 167 1.21 -6.32 -22.07
N THR A 168 0.57 -7.31 -21.45
CA THR A 168 -0.84 -7.66 -21.75
C THR A 168 -1.78 -6.50 -21.44
N LEU A 169 -1.58 -5.80 -20.32
CA LEU A 169 -2.35 -4.60 -19.99
C LEU A 169 -2.06 -3.46 -20.97
N ALA A 170 -0.79 -3.25 -21.35
CA ALA A 170 -0.38 -2.21 -22.28
C ALA A 170 -1.03 -2.39 -23.67
N LYS A 171 -1.15 -3.64 -24.17
CA LYS A 171 -1.89 -3.96 -25.41
C LYS A 171 -3.38 -3.58 -25.35
N GLN A 172 -3.95 -3.41 -24.16
CA GLN A 172 -5.36 -3.08 -23.94
C GLN A 172 -5.56 -1.60 -23.58
N LYS A 173 -4.51 -0.78 -23.66
CA LYS A 173 -4.59 0.67 -23.47
C LYS A 173 -4.98 1.38 -24.77
N MET A 174 -5.31 2.66 -24.65
CA MET A 174 -5.47 3.54 -25.81
C MET A 174 -4.12 3.82 -26.48
N PRO A 175 -4.12 4.38 -27.71
CA PRO A 175 -2.92 5.00 -28.30
C PRO A 175 -2.17 5.91 -27.30
N ALA A 176 -0.83 5.96 -27.45
CA ALA A 176 0.05 6.58 -26.46
C ALA A 176 -0.25 8.07 -26.21
N ASP A 177 -0.63 8.82 -27.25
CA ASP A 177 -1.05 10.22 -27.15
C ASP A 177 -2.33 10.38 -26.31
N LEU A 178 -3.31 9.49 -26.50
CA LEU A 178 -4.55 9.48 -25.71
C LEU A 178 -4.34 9.02 -24.27
N GLU A 179 -3.45 8.08 -24.00
CA GLU A 179 -3.07 7.70 -22.63
C GLU A 179 -2.30 8.82 -21.93
N SER A 180 -1.41 9.54 -22.64
CA SER A 180 -0.73 10.73 -22.09
C SER A 180 -1.74 11.81 -21.71
N LEU A 181 -2.65 12.14 -22.63
CA LEU A 181 -3.71 13.12 -22.37
C LEU A 181 -4.60 12.68 -21.19
N ALA A 182 -4.95 11.40 -21.11
CA ALA A 182 -5.74 10.87 -20.00
C ALA A 182 -5.01 10.98 -18.65
N ALA A 183 -3.68 10.78 -18.63
CA ALA A 183 -2.85 10.95 -17.44
C ALA A 183 -2.74 12.43 -17.03
N GLU A 184 -2.54 13.34 -17.98
CA GLU A 184 -2.51 14.79 -17.72
C GLU A 184 -3.85 15.27 -17.14
N LEU A 185 -4.97 14.84 -17.72
CA LEU A 185 -6.31 15.18 -17.24
C LEU A 185 -6.70 14.47 -15.94
N ALA A 186 -5.97 13.43 -15.52
CA ALA A 186 -6.31 12.69 -14.29
C ALA A 186 -6.09 13.54 -13.03
N ALA A 187 -5.06 14.39 -13.03
CA ALA A 187 -4.71 15.27 -11.91
C ALA A 187 -5.88 16.19 -11.55
N ASP A 188 -6.39 16.93 -12.55
CA ASP A 188 -7.57 17.80 -12.41
C ASP A 188 -8.91 17.03 -12.51
N GLY A 189 -8.85 15.74 -12.83
CA GLY A 189 -9.98 14.84 -12.95
C GLY A 189 -10.22 14.04 -11.67
N TYR A 190 -10.09 12.71 -11.75
CA TYR A 190 -10.46 11.84 -10.65
C TYR A 190 -9.60 11.99 -9.39
N HIS A 191 -8.35 12.47 -9.49
CA HIS A 191 -7.52 12.78 -8.32
C HIS A 191 -8.04 13.99 -7.55
N ALA A 192 -8.42 15.07 -8.25
CA ALA A 192 -9.04 16.24 -7.63
C ALA A 192 -10.36 15.91 -6.93
N TRP A 193 -11.17 15.00 -7.47
CA TRP A 193 -12.41 14.54 -6.82
C TRP A 193 -12.15 13.76 -5.52
N ASP A 194 -11.12 12.92 -5.49
CA ASP A 194 -10.68 12.21 -4.27
C ASP A 194 -10.16 13.20 -3.22
N GLN A 195 -9.36 14.19 -3.63
CA GLN A 195 -8.90 15.27 -2.77
C GLN A 195 -10.06 16.11 -2.22
N LEU A 196 -11.06 16.43 -3.04
CA LEU A 196 -12.27 17.12 -2.60
C LEU A 196 -12.98 16.31 -1.53
N TYR A 197 -13.22 15.02 -1.77
CA TYR A 197 -13.84 14.11 -0.79
C TYR A 197 -13.07 14.10 0.53
N GLY A 198 -11.75 13.92 0.48
CA GLY A 198 -10.88 13.92 1.65
C GLY A 198 -10.92 15.25 2.41
N THR A 199 -10.93 16.37 1.68
CA THR A 199 -10.97 17.72 2.27
C THR A 199 -12.30 17.98 2.97
N VAL A 200 -13.44 17.75 2.30
CA VAL A 200 -14.75 18.06 2.89
C VAL A 200 -15.07 17.17 4.09
N SER A 201 -14.69 15.90 4.03
CA SER A 201 -14.89 14.98 5.17
C SER A 201 -13.89 15.25 6.30
N GLY A 202 -12.65 15.60 5.98
CA GLY A 202 -11.61 15.92 6.97
C GLY A 202 -11.85 17.22 7.74
N LEU A 203 -12.41 18.24 7.08
CA LEU A 203 -12.74 19.52 7.70
C LEU A 203 -14.06 19.51 8.47
N LYS A 204 -14.94 18.52 8.24
CA LYS A 204 -16.24 18.45 8.91
C LYS A 204 -16.05 18.25 10.41
N GLN A 205 -16.56 19.22 11.16
CA GLN A 205 -16.68 19.15 12.62
C GLN A 205 -18.14 19.28 13.03
N VAL A 206 -18.45 18.65 14.16
CA VAL A 206 -19.77 18.68 14.77
C VAL A 206 -19.59 19.00 16.24
N GLU A 207 -20.43 19.88 16.77
CA GLU A 207 -20.50 20.08 18.20
C GLU A 207 -21.04 18.82 18.88
N PHE A 208 -20.27 18.29 19.82
CA PHE A 208 -20.62 17.11 20.58
C PHE A 208 -20.39 17.38 22.07
N GLU A 209 -21.43 17.17 22.88
CA GLU A 209 -21.34 17.33 24.33
C GLU A 209 -20.74 16.07 24.96
N GLU A 210 -19.66 16.28 25.72
CA GLU A 210 -18.94 15.25 26.45
C GLU A 210 -18.54 15.81 27.82
N ASP A 211 -18.86 15.08 28.89
CA ASP A 211 -18.60 15.49 30.28
C ASP A 211 -19.13 16.90 30.63
N GLY A 212 -20.29 17.27 30.08
CA GLY A 212 -20.92 18.58 30.27
C GLY A 212 -20.24 19.73 29.53
N LYS A 213 -19.36 19.43 28.56
CA LYS A 213 -18.69 20.43 27.73
C LYS A 213 -18.96 20.18 26.26
N ALA A 214 -19.45 21.20 25.56
CA ALA A 214 -19.50 21.20 24.11
C ALA A 214 -18.08 21.27 23.52
N GLN A 215 -17.76 20.33 22.64
CA GLN A 215 -16.49 20.29 21.92
C GLN A 215 -16.75 20.05 20.44
N GLN A 216 -15.95 20.67 19.58
CA GLN A 216 -15.93 20.33 18.17
C GLN A 216 -15.20 18.99 17.99
N LYS A 217 -15.89 18.01 17.40
CA LYS A 217 -15.33 16.69 17.10
C LYS A 217 -15.33 16.46 15.59
N SER A 218 -14.25 15.85 15.09
CA SER A 218 -14.21 15.37 13.71
C SER A 218 -15.04 14.10 13.53
N LEU A 219 -15.34 13.75 12.28
CA LEU A 219 -16.02 12.48 11.94
C LEU A 219 -15.27 11.25 12.47
N GLY A 220 -13.93 11.25 12.39
CA GLY A 220 -13.10 10.16 12.92
C GLY A 220 -13.16 10.04 14.44
N GLN A 221 -13.22 11.17 15.16
CA GLN A 221 -13.38 11.17 16.62
C GLN A 221 -14.76 10.65 17.03
N LEU A 222 -15.83 11.06 16.33
CA LEU A 222 -17.17 10.52 16.55
C LEU A 222 -17.23 9.01 16.26
N GLN A 223 -16.57 8.56 15.18
CA GLN A 223 -16.45 7.14 14.86
C GLN A 223 -15.77 6.33 15.96
N HIS A 224 -14.62 6.81 16.43
CA HIS A 224 -13.93 6.18 17.56
C HIS A 224 -14.84 6.09 18.80
N LYS A 225 -15.60 7.16 19.08
CA LYS A 225 -16.54 7.18 20.21
C LYS A 225 -17.65 6.15 20.07
N PHE A 226 -18.41 6.15 18.96
CA PHE A 226 -19.51 5.20 18.83
C PHE A 226 -19.08 3.74 18.65
N MET A 227 -17.82 3.48 18.25
CA MET A 227 -17.31 2.12 18.12
C MET A 227 -16.74 1.56 19.43
N GLY A 228 -16.15 2.39 20.28
CA GLY A 228 -15.33 1.93 21.40
C GLY A 228 -15.79 2.35 22.79
N ASP A 229 -16.66 3.34 22.93
CA ASP A 229 -17.00 3.86 24.26
C ASP A 229 -17.80 2.81 25.09
N PRO A 230 -17.42 2.56 26.36
CA PRO A 230 -18.16 1.61 27.20
C PRO A 230 -19.59 2.08 27.47
N ASP A 231 -19.87 3.39 27.50
CA ASP A 231 -21.22 3.92 27.72
C ASP A 231 -22.04 3.92 26.43
N ARG A 232 -23.13 3.16 26.43
CA ARG A 232 -24.05 3.06 25.31
C ARG A 232 -24.70 4.39 24.94
N SER A 233 -24.97 5.27 25.91
CA SER A 233 -25.53 6.60 25.66
C SER A 233 -24.57 7.47 24.86
N VAL A 234 -23.29 7.47 25.23
CA VAL A 234 -22.23 8.16 24.48
C VAL A 234 -22.15 7.60 23.06
N ARG A 235 -22.16 6.27 22.90
CA ARG A 235 -22.12 5.65 21.57
C ARG A 235 -23.31 6.05 20.69
N GLN A 236 -24.52 6.05 21.24
CA GLN A 236 -25.72 6.44 20.51
C GLN A 236 -25.65 7.89 20.04
N ARG A 237 -25.38 8.83 20.95
CA ARG A 237 -25.31 10.26 20.60
C ARG A 237 -24.21 10.53 19.58
N ALA A 238 -23.05 9.89 19.73
CA ALA A 238 -21.94 10.02 18.78
C ALA A 238 -22.29 9.48 17.40
N PHE A 239 -23.01 8.36 17.33
CA PHE A 239 -23.50 7.80 16.07
C PHE A 239 -24.53 8.70 15.40
N GLU A 240 -25.49 9.25 16.15
CA GLU A 240 -26.50 10.18 15.63
C GLU A 240 -25.85 11.47 15.09
N ALA A 241 -24.93 12.07 15.84
CA ALA A 241 -24.16 13.23 15.39
C ALA A 241 -23.34 12.92 14.12
N TYR A 242 -22.71 11.74 14.06
CA TYR A 242 -21.97 11.26 12.89
C TYR A 242 -22.89 11.09 11.67
N GLN A 243 -24.07 10.49 11.84
CA GLN A 243 -25.04 10.31 10.75
C GLN A 243 -25.54 11.65 10.20
N LEU A 244 -25.89 12.60 11.08
CA LEU A 244 -26.31 13.95 10.66
C LEU A 244 -25.22 14.68 9.88
N ALA A 245 -23.98 14.55 10.33
CA ALA A 245 -22.85 15.17 9.65
C ALA A 245 -22.61 14.58 8.25
N TRP A 246 -22.73 13.26 8.09
CA TRP A 246 -22.65 12.62 6.78
C TRP A 246 -23.86 12.93 5.91
N GLN A 247 -25.05 13.06 6.48
CA GLN A 247 -26.25 13.44 5.74
C GLN A 247 -26.11 14.84 5.14
N ASP A 248 -25.51 15.78 5.87
CA ASP A 248 -25.18 17.11 5.38
C ASP A 248 -24.14 17.07 4.25
N LEU A 249 -23.10 16.23 4.37
CA LEU A 249 -22.08 16.06 3.34
C LEU A 249 -22.54 15.24 2.12
N ALA A 250 -23.62 14.47 2.26
CA ALA A 250 -24.02 13.43 1.30
C ALA A 250 -24.14 13.95 -0.15
N PRO A 251 -24.76 15.11 -0.43
CA PRO A 251 -24.86 15.63 -1.80
C PRO A 251 -23.48 15.87 -2.45
N THR A 252 -22.56 16.51 -1.72
CA THR A 252 -21.21 16.85 -2.20
C THR A 252 -20.37 15.59 -2.43
N VAL A 253 -20.40 14.68 -1.45
CA VAL A 253 -19.65 13.41 -1.52
C VAL A 253 -20.18 12.50 -2.62
N ALA A 254 -21.50 12.41 -2.78
CA ALA A 254 -22.11 11.65 -3.87
C ALA A 254 -21.71 12.21 -5.24
N LEU A 255 -21.62 13.54 -5.38
CA LEU A 255 -21.18 14.18 -6.60
C LEU A 255 -19.71 13.85 -6.92
N ALA A 256 -18.83 13.93 -5.92
CA ALA A 256 -17.41 13.56 -6.08
C ALA A 256 -17.26 12.09 -6.52
N LEU A 257 -17.97 11.17 -5.88
CA LEU A 257 -17.99 9.75 -6.24
C LEU A 257 -18.52 9.52 -7.66
N ASN A 258 -19.59 10.23 -8.06
CA ASN A 258 -20.15 10.12 -9.41
C ASN A 258 -19.17 10.59 -10.50
N TYR A 259 -18.44 11.69 -10.28
CA TYR A 259 -17.46 12.16 -11.25
C TYR A 259 -16.21 11.27 -11.31
N GLN A 260 -15.76 10.73 -10.17
CA GLN A 260 -14.71 9.71 -10.14
C GLN A 260 -15.11 8.45 -10.92
N ALA A 261 -16.34 7.97 -10.73
CA ALA A 261 -16.88 6.83 -11.49
C ALA A 261 -17.02 7.17 -12.98
N GLY A 262 -17.57 8.33 -13.34
CA GLY A 262 -17.74 8.78 -14.73
C GLY A 262 -16.42 8.89 -15.49
N PHE A 263 -15.37 9.40 -14.84
CA PHE A 263 -14.02 9.45 -15.39
C PHE A 263 -13.52 8.03 -15.73
N ARG A 264 -13.57 7.11 -14.76
CA ARG A 264 -13.14 5.71 -14.95
C ARG A 264 -13.94 4.99 -16.04
N LEU A 265 -15.27 5.11 -16.03
CA LEU A 265 -16.14 4.49 -17.03
C LEU A 265 -15.86 4.99 -18.45
N THR A 266 -15.52 6.28 -18.59
CA THR A 266 -15.12 6.85 -19.89
C THR A 266 -13.81 6.24 -20.37
N LEU A 267 -12.79 6.15 -19.52
CA LEU A 267 -11.52 5.51 -19.88
C LEU A 267 -11.70 4.03 -20.23
N TYR A 268 -12.48 3.29 -19.44
CA TYR A 268 -12.75 1.87 -19.70
C TYR A 268 -13.41 1.68 -21.06
N ARG A 269 -14.42 2.49 -21.40
CA ARG A 269 -15.05 2.45 -22.72
C ARG A 269 -14.05 2.73 -23.85
N ARG A 270 -13.17 3.72 -23.69
CA ARG A 270 -12.17 4.08 -24.71
C ARG A 270 -11.07 3.03 -24.87
N ARG A 271 -10.79 2.26 -23.81
CA ARG A 271 -9.88 1.10 -23.80
C ARG A 271 -10.55 -0.21 -24.25
N GLY A 272 -11.85 -0.21 -24.53
CA GLY A 272 -12.61 -1.41 -24.87
C GLY A 272 -12.79 -2.39 -23.71
N TRP A 273 -12.83 -1.88 -22.46
CA TRP A 273 -13.05 -2.69 -21.26
C TRP A 273 -14.54 -2.68 -20.88
N ASP A 274 -15.17 -3.86 -20.94
CA ASP A 274 -16.60 -4.00 -20.69
C ASP A 274 -16.97 -4.25 -19.22
N SER A 275 -15.97 -4.49 -18.36
CA SER A 275 -16.18 -4.78 -16.93
C SER A 275 -15.45 -3.76 -16.07
N VAL A 276 -16.18 -3.17 -15.12
CA VAL A 276 -15.62 -2.29 -14.08
C VAL A 276 -14.65 -3.04 -13.15
N LEU A 277 -14.71 -4.37 -13.15
CA LEU A 277 -13.83 -5.23 -12.37
C LEU A 277 -12.51 -5.54 -13.09
N LYS A 278 -12.38 -5.22 -14.39
CA LYS A 278 -11.20 -5.56 -15.20
C LYS A 278 -9.89 -5.10 -14.54
N GLU A 279 -9.83 -3.83 -14.17
CA GLU A 279 -8.65 -3.23 -13.54
C GLU A 279 -8.37 -3.77 -12.12
N PRO A 280 -9.33 -3.77 -11.17
CA PRO A 280 -9.05 -4.32 -9.83
C PRO A 280 -8.75 -5.81 -9.85
N LEU A 281 -9.39 -6.62 -10.72
CA LEU A 281 -9.06 -8.04 -10.87
C LEU A 281 -7.64 -8.24 -11.39
N PHE A 282 -7.24 -7.48 -12.41
CA PHE A 282 -5.89 -7.53 -12.95
C PHE A 282 -4.83 -7.14 -11.89
N ASN A 283 -5.06 -6.03 -11.17
CA ASN A 283 -4.14 -5.55 -10.13
C ASN A 283 -3.98 -6.56 -8.98
N ASN A 284 -5.02 -7.31 -8.66
CA ASN A 284 -5.01 -8.32 -7.59
C ASN A 284 -4.72 -9.74 -8.10
N ARG A 285 -4.45 -9.93 -9.40
CA ARG A 285 -4.26 -11.24 -10.05
C ARG A 285 -5.38 -12.23 -9.72
N LEU A 286 -6.62 -11.73 -9.76
CA LEU A 286 -7.81 -12.47 -9.38
C LEU A 286 -8.67 -12.75 -10.61
N SER A 287 -9.21 -13.96 -10.73
CA SER A 287 -10.28 -14.22 -11.69
C SER A 287 -11.62 -13.75 -11.13
N GLN A 288 -12.55 -13.36 -12.01
CA GLN A 288 -13.90 -12.99 -11.57
C GLN A 288 -14.59 -14.15 -10.85
N ASP A 289 -14.46 -15.38 -11.34
CA ASP A 289 -15.00 -16.58 -10.68
C ASP A 289 -14.53 -16.73 -9.23
N THR A 290 -13.28 -16.37 -8.92
CA THR A 290 -12.75 -16.43 -7.56
C THR A 290 -13.42 -15.39 -6.66
N LEU A 291 -13.61 -14.17 -7.17
CA LEU A 291 -14.30 -13.09 -6.47
C LEU A 291 -15.78 -13.45 -6.22
N ASP A 292 -16.45 -13.99 -7.24
CA ASP A 292 -17.86 -14.37 -7.19
C ASP A 292 -18.06 -15.55 -6.22
N ALA A 293 -17.17 -16.54 -6.22
CA ALA A 293 -17.19 -17.64 -5.26
C ALA A 293 -17.09 -17.13 -3.81
N MET A 294 -16.19 -16.18 -3.54
CA MET A 294 -16.07 -15.56 -2.21
C MET A 294 -17.37 -14.87 -1.79
N TRP A 295 -17.95 -14.02 -2.66
CA TRP A 295 -19.18 -13.30 -2.36
C TRP A 295 -20.38 -14.23 -2.18
N ASN A 296 -20.50 -15.26 -2.99
CA ASN A 296 -21.57 -16.26 -2.89
C ASN A 296 -21.52 -17.00 -1.54
N VAL A 297 -20.32 -17.38 -1.09
CA VAL A 297 -20.15 -18.03 0.22
C VAL A 297 -20.49 -17.06 1.36
N VAL A 298 -20.02 -15.81 1.31
CA VAL A 298 -20.34 -14.79 2.31
C VAL A 298 -21.84 -14.56 2.40
N ALA A 299 -22.52 -14.38 1.26
CA ALA A 299 -23.96 -14.20 1.21
C ALA A 299 -24.72 -15.41 1.79
N ALA A 300 -24.35 -16.62 1.39
CA ALA A 300 -24.98 -17.87 1.85
C ALA A 300 -24.75 -18.15 3.35
N LYS A 301 -23.64 -17.68 3.93
CA LYS A 301 -23.27 -17.91 5.34
C LYS A 301 -23.54 -16.71 6.25
N SER A 302 -24.07 -15.61 5.74
CA SER A 302 -24.39 -14.39 6.49
C SER A 302 -25.26 -14.62 7.73
N HIS A 303 -26.13 -15.65 7.72
CA HIS A 303 -26.94 -16.05 8.87
C HIS A 303 -26.11 -16.38 10.12
N LYS A 304 -24.85 -16.82 9.98
CA LYS A 304 -23.96 -17.09 11.12
C LYS A 304 -23.67 -15.85 11.96
N LEU A 305 -23.75 -14.65 11.37
CA LEU A 305 -23.63 -13.39 12.11
C LEU A 305 -24.80 -13.18 13.09
N GLN A 306 -25.96 -13.78 12.84
CA GLN A 306 -27.12 -13.64 13.74
C GLN A 306 -26.84 -14.30 15.10
N ASP A 307 -26.18 -15.45 15.13
CA ASP A 307 -25.83 -16.13 16.37
C ASP A 307 -24.83 -15.30 17.19
N TYR A 308 -23.82 -14.74 16.50
CA TYR A 308 -22.89 -13.79 17.11
C TYR A 308 -23.61 -12.54 17.66
N PHE A 309 -24.50 -11.93 16.89
CA PHE A 309 -25.24 -10.74 17.32
C PHE A 309 -26.18 -11.01 18.48
N LYS A 310 -26.84 -12.18 18.52
CA LYS A 310 -27.66 -12.60 19.68
C LYS A 310 -26.82 -12.77 20.93
N ALA A 311 -25.69 -13.47 20.82
CA ALA A 311 -24.77 -13.67 21.94
C ALA A 311 -24.24 -12.32 22.47
N LYS A 312 -23.85 -11.43 21.56
CA LYS A 312 -23.37 -10.09 21.93
C LYS A 312 -24.48 -9.22 22.54
N ALA A 313 -25.69 -9.27 22.01
CA ALA A 313 -26.84 -8.56 22.58
C ALA A 313 -27.12 -9.01 24.02
N ALA A 314 -27.08 -10.33 24.28
CA ALA A 314 -27.22 -10.89 25.63
C ALA A 314 -26.11 -10.41 26.57
N LEU A 315 -24.85 -10.39 26.12
CA LEU A 315 -23.71 -9.90 26.92
C LEU A 315 -23.79 -8.39 27.21
N LEU A 316 -24.34 -7.61 26.30
CA LEU A 316 -24.54 -6.16 26.47
C LEU A 316 -25.85 -5.82 27.21
N GLY A 317 -26.70 -6.81 27.50
CA GLY A 317 -28.00 -6.60 28.15
C GLY A 317 -29.00 -5.82 27.30
N VAL A 318 -28.96 -5.96 25.98
CA VAL A 318 -29.88 -5.29 25.03
C VAL A 318 -30.70 -6.32 24.24
N ASP A 319 -31.93 -5.95 23.87
CA ASP A 319 -32.80 -6.84 23.07
C ASP A 319 -32.27 -7.04 21.64
N LYS A 320 -31.85 -5.94 20.98
CA LYS A 320 -31.29 -5.96 19.63
C LYS A 320 -30.13 -4.99 19.52
N LEU A 321 -29.07 -5.43 18.85
CA LEU A 321 -27.94 -4.55 18.54
C LEU A 321 -28.38 -3.45 17.59
N LYS A 322 -27.92 -2.22 17.86
CA LYS A 322 -27.89 -1.12 16.90
C LYS A 322 -26.50 -1.04 16.26
N TRP A 323 -26.34 -0.22 15.22
CA TRP A 323 -25.03 -0.03 14.57
C TRP A 323 -23.92 0.35 15.55
N TYR A 324 -24.23 1.20 16.52
CA TYR A 324 -23.34 1.62 17.60
C TYR A 324 -23.16 0.58 18.73
N ASP A 325 -23.74 -0.61 18.61
CA ASP A 325 -23.50 -1.73 19.54
C ASP A 325 -22.62 -2.83 18.90
N ILE A 326 -22.42 -2.82 17.58
CA ILE A 326 -21.70 -3.90 16.86
C ILE A 326 -20.24 -3.99 17.30
N SER A 327 -19.56 -2.87 17.44
CA SER A 327 -18.14 -2.81 17.85
C SER A 327 -17.94 -2.64 19.34
N ALA A 328 -19.02 -2.41 20.10
CA ALA A 328 -18.95 -2.13 21.53
C ALA A 328 -18.15 -3.22 22.27
N PRO A 329 -17.26 -2.84 23.20
CA PRO A 329 -16.49 -3.81 23.96
C PRO A 329 -17.42 -4.68 24.80
N VAL A 330 -17.11 -5.97 24.90
CA VAL A 330 -17.75 -6.91 25.83
C VAL A 330 -16.72 -7.35 26.86
N GLY A 331 -17.10 -7.33 28.14
CA GLY A 331 -16.19 -7.60 29.24
C GLY A 331 -15.28 -6.42 29.58
N LYS A 332 -14.31 -6.65 30.47
CA LYS A 332 -13.29 -5.68 30.90
C LYS A 332 -11.92 -6.34 30.79
N THR A 333 -10.93 -5.61 30.29
CA THR A 333 -9.53 -6.04 30.35
C THR A 333 -8.66 -4.88 30.80
N ASP A 334 -8.06 -5.02 31.97
CA ASP A 334 -7.18 -4.01 32.56
C ASP A 334 -5.70 -4.41 32.44
N ARG A 335 -5.41 -5.53 31.76
CA ARG A 335 -4.04 -6.05 31.63
C ARG A 335 -3.23 -5.14 30.70
N LYS A 336 -2.13 -4.62 31.24
CA LYS A 336 -1.09 -3.92 30.49
C LYS A 336 0.11 -4.86 30.34
N PHE A 337 0.77 -4.78 29.20
CA PHE A 337 2.05 -5.45 28.95
C PHE A 337 3.13 -4.38 28.82
N SER A 338 4.27 -4.60 29.45
CA SER A 338 5.51 -3.91 29.07
C SER A 338 5.97 -4.39 27.69
N PHE A 339 6.88 -3.63 27.07
CA PHE A 339 7.41 -4.00 25.74
C PHE A 339 8.10 -5.37 25.76
N ALA A 340 8.90 -5.65 26.80
CA ALA A 340 9.60 -6.93 26.95
C ALA A 340 8.60 -8.08 27.11
N GLU A 341 7.59 -7.93 27.98
CA GLU A 341 6.57 -8.97 28.17
C GLU A 341 5.76 -9.23 26.89
N ALA A 342 5.49 -8.19 26.09
CA ALA A 342 4.84 -8.35 24.80
C ALA A 342 5.73 -9.10 23.79
N GLY A 343 7.04 -8.80 23.78
CA GLY A 343 8.03 -9.51 22.97
C GLY A 343 8.10 -10.99 23.30
N ASP A 344 8.28 -11.31 24.59
CA ASP A 344 8.32 -12.69 25.07
C ASP A 344 7.01 -13.44 24.75
N PHE A 345 5.87 -12.78 24.96
CA PHE A 345 4.56 -13.35 24.63
C PHE A 345 4.44 -13.69 23.14
N ILE A 346 4.93 -12.84 22.24
CA ILE A 346 4.90 -13.09 20.80
C ILE A 346 5.82 -14.26 20.44
N VAL A 347 7.07 -14.25 20.92
CA VAL A 347 8.06 -15.30 20.66
C VAL A 347 7.55 -16.66 21.14
N ASP A 348 6.99 -16.73 22.35
CA ASP A 348 6.46 -17.97 22.92
C ASP A 348 5.30 -18.54 22.10
N ASN A 349 4.39 -17.69 21.63
CA ASN A 349 3.20 -18.15 20.90
C ASN A 349 3.50 -18.47 19.43
N ILE A 350 4.32 -17.66 18.76
CA ILE A 350 4.75 -17.92 17.38
C ILE A 350 5.70 -19.12 17.33
N GLY A 351 6.60 -19.27 18.31
CA GLY A 351 7.55 -20.38 18.38
C GLY A 351 6.88 -21.73 18.51
N ARG A 352 5.72 -21.81 19.17
CA ARG A 352 4.88 -23.01 19.21
C ARG A 352 4.32 -23.41 17.83
N PHE A 353 4.08 -22.44 16.96
CA PHE A 353 3.61 -22.69 15.60
C PHE A 353 4.76 -23.05 14.67
N ASN A 354 5.84 -22.24 14.68
CA ASN A 354 7.04 -22.49 13.88
C ASN A 354 8.26 -21.81 14.53
N PRO A 355 9.24 -22.58 15.04
CA PRO A 355 10.43 -22.04 15.69
C PRO A 355 11.33 -21.17 14.81
N ASN A 356 11.22 -21.25 13.48
CA ASN A 356 12.10 -20.50 12.57
C ASN A 356 11.62 -19.05 12.31
N ILE A 357 10.40 -18.71 12.74
CA ILE A 357 9.82 -17.37 12.61
C ILE A 357 9.51 -16.72 13.96
N ALA A 358 9.83 -17.41 15.05
CA ALA A 358 9.97 -16.83 16.38
C ALA A 358 11.35 -16.18 16.49
#